data_AF-A0A2T3KN20-F1
#
_entry.id   AF-A0A2T3KN20-F1
#
_cell.length_a   1.000
_cell.length_b   1.000
_cell.length_c   1.000
_cell.angle_alpha   90.00
_cell.angle_beta   90.00
_cell.angle_gamma   90.00
#
_symmetry.space_group_name_H-M   'P 1'
#
loop_
_entity.id
_entity.type
_entity.pdbx_description
1 polymer ?
#
loop_
_entity_poly.entity_id
_entity_poly.type
_entity_poly.pdbx_seq_one_letter_code
_entity_poly.pdbx_strand_id
1 'polypeptide(L)'
;MFYNNSHFANVKKKSKSESLIGLVANSLAQSSAFVYVDGKADTGLFAKIFSLCRRFGREDDLLVINYMVGTLRADLKRDKKLSNTLNPFANATADALSELITSLLPSGGSSDGIWKDRASSYMAALIKALVGLRDEGKLLLDVSVIRSYFQLEKTIELSKSTDLDPKYTAGLRAYVLNLPGYQEGKTTIESTVYEQHGYVSMQFSPCFGMLSDTYGHIMQTQLADCDFNDIVLNSRCLAVLLPA
;
A
#
# COMPACT_ATOMS: atom_id res chain seq x y z
N MET A 1 16.42 17.52 -16.41
CA MET A 1 15.64 17.55 -15.15
C MET A 1 16.64 17.42 -14.01
N PHE A 2 17.03 18.52 -13.37
CA PHE A 2 17.97 18.47 -12.24
C PHE A 2 17.17 18.13 -10.98
N TYR A 3 17.33 16.91 -10.45
CA TYR A 3 16.82 16.56 -9.13
C TYR A 3 17.76 17.15 -8.06
N ASN A 4 17.49 18.38 -7.63
CA ASN A 4 18.13 18.94 -6.44
C ASN A 4 17.31 18.55 -5.20
N ASN A 5 17.76 17.53 -4.48
CA ASN A 5 17.16 17.16 -3.20
C ASN A 5 17.48 18.23 -2.15
N SER A 6 16.44 18.87 -1.63
CA SER A 6 16.56 19.95 -0.65
C SER A 6 16.16 19.45 0.74
N HIS A 7 17.01 19.64 1.74
CA HIS A 7 16.75 19.22 3.12
C HIS A 7 16.59 20.42 4.06
N PHE A 8 15.43 20.55 4.72
CA PHE A 8 15.13 21.64 5.64
C PHE A 8 15.21 21.19 7.12
N ALA A 9 16.40 21.30 7.73
CA ALA A 9 16.63 21.05 9.15
C ALA A 9 16.46 22.33 10.01
N ASN A 10 16.15 22.19 11.31
CA ASN A 10 16.24 23.25 12.34
C ASN A 10 15.38 24.53 12.25
N VAL A 11 14.35 24.59 11.39
CA VAL A 11 13.36 25.69 11.39
C VAL A 11 12.18 25.39 12.34
N LYS A 12 11.57 26.42 12.99
CA LYS A 12 10.35 26.23 13.82
C LYS A 12 9.25 25.51 13.03
N LYS A 13 8.61 24.49 13.64
CA LYS A 13 7.66 23.56 12.97
C LYS A 13 6.57 24.24 12.12
N LYS A 14 5.97 25.35 12.56
CA LYS A 14 4.93 26.06 11.80
C LYS A 14 5.49 26.80 10.57
N SER A 15 6.71 27.32 10.66
CA SER A 15 7.39 27.97 9.53
C SER A 15 7.80 26.96 8.47
N LYS A 16 8.07 25.69 8.81
CA LYS A 16 8.38 24.64 7.83
C LYS A 16 7.21 24.33 6.91
N SER A 17 6.01 24.14 7.46
CA SER A 17 4.81 23.85 6.66
C SER A 17 4.54 24.96 5.64
N GLU A 18 4.60 26.23 6.06
CA GLU A 18 4.41 27.36 5.15
C GLU A 18 5.52 27.47 4.10
N SER A 19 6.77 27.15 4.44
CA SER A 19 7.87 27.09 3.46
C SER A 19 7.64 26.01 2.40
N LEU A 20 7.17 24.82 2.78
CA LEU A 20 6.84 23.76 1.83
C LEU A 20 5.65 24.13 0.94
N ILE A 21 4.64 24.81 1.49
CA ILE A 21 3.53 25.38 0.70
C ILE A 21 4.06 26.45 -0.29
N GLY A 22 5.07 27.23 0.10
CA GLY A 22 5.76 28.15 -0.81
C GLY A 22 6.44 27.43 -1.98
N LEU A 23 7.05 26.26 -1.75
CA LEU A 23 7.61 25.43 -2.83
C LEU A 23 6.53 24.89 -3.75
N VAL A 24 5.38 24.46 -3.20
CA VAL A 24 4.21 24.07 -3.98
C VAL A 24 3.75 25.20 -4.90
N ALA A 25 3.64 26.43 -4.37
CA ALA A 25 3.27 27.59 -5.17
C ALA A 25 4.27 27.86 -6.31
N ASN A 26 5.57 27.67 -6.07
CA ASN A 26 6.59 27.79 -7.11
C ASN A 26 6.47 26.70 -8.18
N SER A 27 6.20 25.44 -7.80
CA SER A 27 5.96 24.37 -8.77
C SER A 27 4.75 24.67 -9.64
N LEU A 28 3.65 25.12 -9.04
CA LEU A 28 2.42 25.48 -9.75
C LEU A 28 2.63 26.68 -10.69
N ALA A 29 3.43 27.68 -10.28
CA ALA A 29 3.77 28.82 -11.13
C ALA A 29 4.53 28.41 -12.41
N GLN A 30 5.22 27.28 -12.38
CA GLN A 30 5.93 26.70 -13.52
C GLN A 30 5.08 25.66 -14.28
N SER A 31 3.77 25.60 -14.01
CA SER A 31 2.84 24.59 -14.54
C SER A 31 3.24 23.14 -14.24
N SER A 32 4.04 22.95 -13.19
CA SER A 32 4.47 21.64 -12.70
C SER A 32 3.52 21.13 -11.61
N ALA A 33 3.71 19.87 -11.24
CA ALA A 33 2.93 19.18 -10.22
C ALA A 33 3.65 19.13 -8.86
N PHE A 34 2.96 18.60 -7.87
CA PHE A 34 3.54 18.25 -6.58
C PHE A 34 2.91 16.97 -6.02
N VAL A 35 3.69 16.28 -5.19
CA VAL A 35 3.19 15.30 -4.23
C VAL A 35 3.53 15.82 -2.84
N TYR A 36 2.50 16.13 -2.05
CA TYR A 36 2.66 16.67 -0.71
C TYR A 36 2.14 15.65 0.31
N VAL A 37 3.01 15.16 1.19
CA VAL A 37 2.64 14.26 2.28
C VAL A 37 2.73 14.99 3.61
N ASP A 38 1.60 15.19 4.28
CA ASP A 38 1.52 15.86 5.56
C ASP A 38 1.33 14.86 6.71
N GLY A 39 2.35 14.75 7.56
CA GLY A 39 2.29 13.99 8.82
C GLY A 39 1.94 14.83 10.05
N LYS A 40 1.55 16.09 9.87
CA LYS A 40 1.27 17.02 10.97
C LYS A 40 -0.21 17.03 11.36
N ALA A 41 -1.07 16.46 10.52
CA ALA A 41 -2.52 16.49 10.68
C ALA A 41 -3.09 17.93 10.74
N ASP A 42 -2.57 18.85 9.91
CA ASP A 42 -3.12 20.20 9.81
C ASP A 42 -4.39 20.19 8.96
N THR A 43 -5.55 20.30 9.61
CA THR A 43 -6.87 20.30 8.94
C THR A 43 -7.06 21.48 7.99
N GLY A 44 -6.29 22.57 8.13
CA GLY A 44 -6.32 23.72 7.23
C GLY A 44 -5.46 23.56 5.98
N LEU A 45 -4.61 22.54 5.91
CA LEU A 45 -3.67 22.36 4.80
C LEU A 45 -4.39 22.13 3.46
N PHE A 46 -5.43 21.29 3.45
CA PHE A 46 -6.20 21.03 2.23
C PHE A 46 -6.78 22.33 1.65
N ALA A 47 -7.39 23.17 2.49
CA ALA A 47 -7.96 24.43 2.05
C ALA A 47 -6.90 25.36 1.42
N LYS A 48 -5.69 25.41 1.99
CA LYS A 48 -4.57 26.18 1.43
C LYS A 48 -4.11 25.63 0.09
N ILE A 49 -3.86 24.32 -0.01
CA ILE A 49 -3.45 23.67 -1.26
C ILE A 49 -4.51 23.87 -2.34
N PHE A 50 -5.78 23.62 -2.03
CA PHE A 50 -6.89 23.84 -2.95
C PHE A 50 -6.96 25.29 -3.43
N SER A 51 -6.82 26.26 -2.52
CA SER A 51 -6.81 27.69 -2.89
C SER A 51 -5.66 28.06 -3.83
N LEU A 52 -4.49 27.43 -3.67
CA LEU A 52 -3.35 27.61 -4.57
C LEU A 52 -3.62 26.98 -5.94
N CYS A 53 -4.05 25.72 -5.99
CA CYS A 53 -4.40 25.07 -7.25
C CYS A 53 -5.45 25.88 -8.02
N ARG A 54 -6.50 26.35 -7.33
CA ARG A 54 -7.54 27.21 -7.92
C ARG A 54 -7.00 28.55 -8.43
N ARG A 55 -6.03 29.15 -7.74
CA ARG A 55 -5.38 30.40 -8.20
C ARG A 55 -4.59 30.21 -9.49
N PHE A 56 -3.99 29.03 -9.69
CA PHE A 56 -3.24 28.69 -10.89
C PHE A 56 -4.08 27.94 -11.95
N GLY A 57 -5.39 27.75 -11.73
CA GLY A 57 -6.29 27.06 -12.66
C GLY A 57 -6.02 25.55 -12.80
N ARG A 58 -5.52 24.91 -11.74
CA ARG A 58 -5.13 23.49 -11.68
C ARG A 58 -5.96 22.70 -10.65
N GLU A 59 -7.13 23.20 -10.26
CA GLU A 59 -7.99 22.55 -9.25
C GLU A 59 -8.56 21.20 -9.70
N ASP A 60 -8.81 21.00 -10.99
CA ASP A 60 -9.29 19.73 -11.55
C ASP A 60 -8.20 18.63 -11.53
N ASP A 61 -6.94 19.04 -11.44
CA ASP A 61 -5.79 18.14 -11.34
C ASP A 61 -5.45 17.74 -9.90
N LEU A 62 -6.15 18.30 -8.90
CA LEU A 62 -5.88 18.03 -7.50
C LEU A 62 -6.59 16.76 -7.02
N LEU A 63 -5.79 15.79 -6.61
CA LEU A 63 -6.19 14.57 -5.93
C LEU A 63 -5.84 14.65 -4.44
N VAL A 64 -6.69 14.06 -3.60
CA VAL A 64 -6.52 14.07 -2.15
C VAL A 64 -6.72 12.67 -1.58
N ILE A 65 -5.69 12.15 -0.92
CA ILE A 65 -5.81 10.94 -0.09
C ILE A 65 -5.85 11.37 1.37
N ASN A 66 -7.01 11.21 2.01
CA ASN A 66 -7.26 11.66 3.36
C ASN A 66 -7.34 10.49 4.34
N TYR A 67 -6.25 10.23 5.05
CA TYR A 67 -6.21 9.22 6.11
C TYR A 67 -6.67 9.77 7.48
N MET A 68 -6.95 11.07 7.60
CA MET A 68 -7.45 11.70 8.83
C MET A 68 -8.96 11.46 9.06
N VAL A 69 -9.39 10.21 8.91
CA VAL A 69 -10.80 9.80 9.02
C VAL A 69 -11.17 9.18 10.36
N GLY A 70 -10.25 9.14 11.33
CA GLY A 70 -10.46 8.41 12.60
C GLY A 70 -11.65 8.87 13.44
N THR A 71 -12.15 10.10 13.25
CA THR A 71 -13.37 10.61 13.90
C THR A 71 -14.65 10.38 13.07
N LEU A 72 -14.50 9.91 11.82
CA LEU A 72 -15.57 9.71 10.87
C LEU A 72 -15.84 8.22 10.71
N ARG A 73 -17.11 7.84 10.76
CA ARG A 73 -17.57 6.51 10.34
C ARG A 73 -17.45 6.33 8.81
N ALA A 74 -16.25 6.00 8.34
CA ALA A 74 -15.94 5.81 6.93
C ALA A 74 -16.57 4.56 6.32
N ASP A 75 -17.09 3.67 7.18
CA ASP A 75 -17.87 2.47 6.87
C ASP A 75 -19.30 2.78 6.40
N LEU A 76 -19.82 3.98 6.66
CA LEU A 76 -21.18 4.37 6.31
C LEU A 76 -21.26 4.99 4.91
N LYS A 77 -22.38 4.72 4.21
CA LYS A 77 -22.71 5.41 2.96
C LYS A 77 -22.87 6.91 3.21
N ARG A 78 -22.23 7.73 2.37
CA ARG A 78 -22.28 9.21 2.46
C ARG A 78 -22.66 9.84 1.13
N ASP A 79 -23.21 11.03 1.24
CA ASP A 79 -23.50 11.95 0.13
C ASP A 79 -22.23 12.62 -0.42
N LYS A 80 -21.24 12.85 0.46
CA LYS A 80 -19.98 13.52 0.12
C LYS A 80 -18.79 12.56 0.20
N LYS A 81 -17.93 12.64 -0.81
CA LYS A 81 -16.66 11.92 -0.88
C LYS A 81 -15.66 12.51 0.11
N LEU A 82 -15.07 11.65 0.96
CA LEU A 82 -14.11 12.06 2.00
C LEU A 82 -12.66 12.08 1.51
N SER A 83 -12.35 11.27 0.50
CA SER A 83 -11.03 11.03 -0.05
C SER A 83 -11.16 10.49 -1.47
N ASN A 84 -10.17 10.76 -2.32
CA ASN A 84 -9.90 9.93 -3.48
C ASN A 84 -9.45 8.54 -3.04
N THR A 85 -9.65 7.57 -3.93
CA THR A 85 -9.31 6.16 -3.72
C THR A 85 -7.94 5.83 -4.32
N LEU A 86 -7.27 4.82 -3.76
CA LEU A 86 -5.95 4.37 -4.17
C LEU A 86 -5.91 2.84 -4.05
N ASN A 87 -5.57 2.14 -5.13
CA ASN A 87 -5.26 0.71 -5.04
C ASN A 87 -4.04 0.39 -5.92
N PRO A 88 -2.82 0.33 -5.34
CA PRO A 88 -1.64 -0.02 -6.11
C PRO A 88 -1.67 -1.49 -6.58
N PHE A 89 -2.43 -2.36 -5.90
CA PHE A 89 -2.48 -3.79 -6.18
C PHE A 89 -3.26 -4.14 -7.46
N ALA A 90 -4.08 -3.22 -7.98
CA ALA A 90 -4.82 -3.43 -9.22
C ALA A 90 -3.92 -3.45 -10.47
N ASN A 91 -2.88 -2.61 -10.51
CA ASN A 91 -2.14 -2.35 -11.76
C ASN A 91 -0.62 -2.55 -11.64
N ALA A 92 -0.04 -2.50 -10.43
CA ALA A 92 1.41 -2.60 -10.29
C ALA A 92 1.92 -4.02 -10.54
N THR A 93 3.18 -4.15 -10.98
CA THR A 93 3.85 -5.44 -11.17
C THR A 93 4.10 -6.16 -9.84
N ALA A 94 4.24 -7.49 -9.87
CA ALA A 94 4.54 -8.28 -8.67
C ALA A 94 5.79 -7.81 -7.91
N ASP A 95 6.86 -7.43 -8.61
CA ASP A 95 8.11 -6.98 -7.98
C ASP A 95 7.92 -5.65 -7.24
N ALA A 96 7.34 -4.65 -7.92
CA ALA A 96 7.01 -3.36 -7.31
C ALA A 96 6.09 -3.50 -6.08
N LEU A 97 5.10 -4.40 -6.14
CA LEU A 97 4.23 -4.67 -4.99
C LEU A 97 4.96 -5.36 -3.85
N SER A 98 5.88 -6.28 -4.16
CA SER A 98 6.68 -6.98 -3.16
C SER A 98 7.61 -6.01 -2.43
N GLU A 99 8.27 -5.10 -3.16
CA GLU A 99 9.09 -4.04 -2.57
C GLU A 99 8.27 -3.09 -1.71
N LEU A 100 7.11 -2.65 -2.23
CA LEU A 100 6.19 -1.78 -1.49
C LEU A 100 5.76 -2.44 -0.17
N ILE A 101 5.32 -3.70 -0.20
CA ILE A 101 4.86 -4.38 1.01
C ILE A 101 6.02 -4.65 1.98
N THR A 102 7.20 -5.01 1.46
CA THR A 102 8.39 -5.21 2.29
C THR A 102 8.83 -3.92 2.97
N SER A 103 8.65 -2.76 2.31
CA SER A 103 8.93 -1.45 2.90
C SER A 103 8.00 -1.08 4.07
N LEU A 104 6.80 -1.69 4.11
CA LEU A 104 5.83 -1.52 5.20
C LEU A 104 6.16 -2.39 6.42
N LEU A 105 7.08 -3.36 6.31
CA LEU A 105 7.47 -4.19 7.43
C LEU A 105 8.27 -3.36 8.46
N PRO A 106 7.93 -3.46 9.77
CA PRO A 106 8.72 -2.81 10.79
C PRO A 106 10.18 -3.28 10.73
N SER A 107 11.11 -2.35 10.94
CA SER A 107 12.51 -2.67 11.18
C SER A 107 12.66 -3.22 12.61
N GLY A 108 12.56 -4.55 12.76
CA GLY A 108 12.74 -5.26 14.03
C GLY A 108 14.21 -5.28 14.51
N GLY A 109 14.40 -5.61 15.79
CA GLY A 109 15.71 -5.69 16.44
C GLY A 109 16.52 -6.93 16.03
N SER A 110 17.74 -7.08 16.53
CA SER A 110 18.76 -8.04 16.04
C SER A 110 18.38 -9.54 16.07
N SER A 111 17.34 -9.95 16.80
CA SER A 111 16.79 -11.32 16.79
C SER A 111 15.59 -11.53 15.86
N ASP A 112 15.04 -10.46 15.28
CA ASP A 112 13.84 -10.47 14.43
C ASP A 112 14.16 -10.66 12.94
N GLY A 113 15.44 -10.63 12.56
CA GLY A 113 15.89 -10.65 11.17
C GLY A 113 15.48 -11.91 10.40
N ILE A 114 15.61 -13.09 11.00
CA ILE A 114 15.30 -14.37 10.34
C ILE A 114 13.81 -14.46 9.98
N TRP A 115 12.93 -14.04 10.89
CA TRP A 115 11.49 -14.05 10.66
C TRP A 115 11.07 -13.01 9.64
N LYS A 116 11.74 -11.86 9.63
CA LYS A 116 11.53 -10.81 8.63
C LYS A 116 11.94 -11.27 7.22
N ASP A 117 13.06 -11.95 7.09
CA ASP A 117 13.53 -12.46 5.79
C ASP A 117 12.62 -13.57 5.26
N ARG A 118 12.17 -14.47 6.15
CA ARG A 118 11.15 -15.48 5.80
C ARG A 118 9.83 -14.85 5.41
N ALA A 119 9.40 -13.82 6.13
CA ALA A 119 8.18 -13.09 5.83
C ALA A 119 8.24 -12.36 4.50
N SER A 120 9.36 -11.70 4.21
CA SER A 120 9.57 -11.00 2.93
C SER A 120 9.58 -11.99 1.76
N SER A 121 10.25 -13.15 1.92
CA SER A 121 10.28 -14.22 0.92
C SER A 121 8.89 -14.82 0.67
N TYR A 122 8.14 -15.08 1.73
CA TYR A 122 6.76 -15.55 1.65
C TYR A 122 5.87 -14.54 0.92
N MET A 123 5.96 -13.26 1.27
CA MET A 123 5.13 -12.22 0.68
C MET A 123 5.42 -12.05 -0.81
N ALA A 124 6.69 -12.03 -1.20
CA ALA A 124 7.07 -11.96 -2.61
C ALA A 124 6.50 -13.14 -3.41
N ALA A 125 6.57 -14.35 -2.85
CA ALA A 125 5.99 -15.54 -3.47
C ALA A 125 4.46 -15.47 -3.56
N LEU A 126 3.78 -15.02 -2.50
CA LEU A 126 2.32 -14.86 -2.48
C LEU A 126 1.85 -13.83 -3.51
N ILE A 127 2.47 -12.64 -3.51
CA ILE A 127 2.11 -11.55 -4.42
C ILE A 127 2.34 -11.94 -5.87
N LYS A 128 3.42 -12.66 -6.18
CA LYS A 128 3.67 -13.16 -7.53
C LYS A 128 2.55 -14.08 -8.03
N ALA A 129 2.04 -14.97 -7.17
CA ALA A 129 0.92 -15.84 -7.52
C ALA A 129 -0.39 -15.05 -7.66
N LEU A 130 -0.69 -14.15 -6.73
CA LEU A 130 -1.92 -13.34 -6.77
C LEU A 130 -1.97 -12.38 -7.97
N VAL A 131 -0.83 -11.77 -8.33
CA VAL A 131 -0.71 -10.95 -9.54
C VAL A 131 -0.90 -11.80 -10.80
N GLY A 132 -0.38 -13.03 -10.84
CA GLY A 132 -0.64 -13.95 -11.95
C GLY A 132 -2.15 -14.19 -12.15
N LEU A 133 -2.89 -14.46 -11.06
CA LEU A 133 -4.35 -14.63 -11.15
C LEU A 133 -5.07 -13.34 -11.56
N ARG A 134 -4.60 -12.19 -11.07
CA ARG A 134 -5.13 -10.87 -11.44
C ARG A 134 -4.97 -10.60 -12.94
N ASP A 135 -3.77 -10.82 -13.46
CA ASP A 135 -3.42 -10.54 -14.86
C ASP A 135 -4.15 -11.49 -15.83
N GLU A 136 -4.49 -12.69 -15.39
CA GLU A 136 -5.38 -13.62 -16.12
C GLU A 136 -6.87 -13.32 -15.94
N GLY A 137 -7.24 -12.27 -15.20
CA GLY A 137 -8.63 -11.87 -14.96
C GLY A 137 -9.42 -12.81 -14.03
N LYS A 138 -8.73 -13.67 -13.27
CA LYS A 138 -9.35 -14.65 -12.37
C LYS A 138 -9.70 -14.07 -11.00
N LEU A 139 -9.05 -12.97 -10.61
CA LEU A 139 -9.37 -12.24 -9.39
C LEU A 139 -9.20 -10.74 -9.55
N LEU A 140 -9.88 -10.01 -8.68
CA LEU A 140 -9.74 -8.58 -8.50
C LEU A 140 -8.86 -8.37 -7.26
N LEU A 141 -7.69 -7.75 -7.43
CA LEU A 141 -6.68 -7.70 -6.37
C LEU A 141 -6.80 -6.41 -5.58
N ASP A 142 -7.08 -6.54 -4.29
CA ASP A 142 -7.02 -5.45 -3.31
C ASP A 142 -6.40 -5.94 -2.00
N VAL A 143 -6.29 -5.01 -1.04
CA VAL A 143 -5.70 -5.29 0.27
C VAL A 143 -6.43 -6.38 1.05
N SER A 144 -7.74 -6.49 0.90
CA SER A 144 -8.56 -7.47 1.63
C SER A 144 -8.43 -8.85 1.04
N VAL A 145 -8.35 -8.94 -0.29
CA VAL A 145 -8.06 -10.20 -0.97
C VAL A 145 -6.71 -10.73 -0.51
N ILE A 146 -5.64 -9.91 -0.56
CA ILE A 146 -4.29 -10.31 -0.11
C ILE A 146 -4.33 -10.79 1.35
N ARG A 147 -4.95 -10.03 2.25
CA ARG A 147 -5.08 -10.41 3.67
C ARG A 147 -5.80 -11.75 3.85
N SER A 148 -6.80 -12.04 3.01
CA SER A 148 -7.53 -13.31 3.10
C SER A 148 -6.64 -14.53 2.80
N TYR A 149 -5.58 -14.35 1.98
CA TYR A 149 -4.61 -15.40 1.67
C TYR A 149 -3.52 -15.57 2.74
N PHE A 150 -3.53 -14.79 3.83
CA PHE A 150 -2.65 -15.02 4.98
C PHE A 150 -3.04 -16.26 5.78
N GLN A 151 -4.18 -16.88 5.47
CA GLN A 151 -4.54 -18.18 6.02
C GLN A 151 -3.69 -19.27 5.35
N LEU A 152 -3.17 -20.18 6.18
CA LEU A 152 -2.28 -21.26 5.73
C LEU A 152 -2.96 -22.13 4.67
N GLU A 153 -4.24 -22.42 4.84
CA GLU A 153 -5.05 -23.25 3.95
C GLU A 153 -5.12 -22.65 2.54
N LYS A 154 -5.42 -21.35 2.44
CA LYS A 154 -5.45 -20.65 1.15
C LYS A 154 -4.07 -20.57 0.51
N THR A 155 -3.02 -20.39 1.32
CA THR A 155 -1.63 -20.42 0.85
C THR A 155 -1.28 -21.78 0.25
N ILE A 156 -1.65 -22.88 0.93
CA ILE A 156 -1.43 -24.25 0.44
C ILE A 156 -2.23 -24.51 -0.83
N GLU A 157 -3.50 -24.12 -0.87
CA GLU A 157 -4.37 -24.25 -2.04
C GLU A 157 -3.77 -23.53 -3.26
N LEU A 158 -3.40 -22.25 -3.09
CA LEU A 158 -2.79 -21.46 -4.15
C LEU A 158 -1.44 -22.04 -4.61
N SER A 159 -0.65 -22.62 -3.69
CA SER A 159 0.64 -23.26 -4.02
C SER A 159 0.49 -24.51 -4.91
N LYS A 160 -0.72 -25.10 -4.94
CA LYS A 160 -1.07 -26.29 -5.73
C LYS A 160 -1.97 -25.98 -6.92
N SER A 161 -2.39 -24.72 -7.08
CA SER A 161 -3.28 -24.35 -8.18
C SER A 161 -2.63 -24.67 -9.53
N THR A 162 -3.41 -25.35 -10.38
CA THR A 162 -3.04 -25.64 -11.77
C THR A 162 -3.57 -24.58 -12.74
N ASP A 163 -4.28 -23.59 -12.22
CA ASP A 163 -4.85 -22.50 -13.01
C ASP A 163 -3.76 -21.55 -13.53
N LEU A 164 -2.59 -21.51 -12.88
CA LEU A 164 -1.47 -20.66 -13.24
C LEU A 164 -0.30 -21.47 -13.78
N ASP A 165 0.50 -20.83 -14.63
CA ASP A 165 1.82 -21.34 -14.98
C ASP A 165 2.64 -21.58 -13.69
N PRO A 166 3.28 -22.77 -13.54
CA PRO A 166 4.10 -23.10 -12.37
C PRO A 166 5.13 -22.04 -11.99
N LYS A 167 5.60 -21.19 -12.91
CA LYS A 167 6.53 -20.09 -12.59
C LYS A 167 5.98 -19.06 -11.59
N TYR A 168 4.66 -18.90 -11.48
CA TYR A 168 4.01 -17.98 -10.55
C TYR A 168 3.83 -18.62 -9.17
N THR A 169 3.58 -19.94 -9.11
CA THR A 169 3.31 -20.68 -7.86
C THR A 169 4.55 -21.36 -7.27
N ALA A 170 5.62 -21.55 -8.05
CA ALA A 170 6.83 -22.28 -7.63
C ALA A 170 7.46 -21.74 -6.33
N GLY A 171 7.54 -20.41 -6.19
CA GLY A 171 8.06 -19.79 -4.96
C GLY A 171 7.17 -20.09 -3.74
N LEU A 172 5.85 -20.07 -3.92
CA LEU A 172 4.89 -20.33 -2.85
C LEU A 172 4.90 -21.82 -2.46
N ARG A 173 5.02 -22.70 -3.45
CA ARG A 173 5.19 -24.14 -3.25
C ARG A 173 6.47 -24.46 -2.50
N ALA A 174 7.58 -23.82 -2.85
CA ALA A 174 8.84 -23.95 -2.12
C ALA A 174 8.73 -23.46 -0.68
N TYR A 175 8.03 -22.35 -0.43
CA TYR A 175 7.75 -21.87 0.93
C TYR A 175 6.99 -22.92 1.75
N VAL A 176 5.88 -23.44 1.22
CA VAL A 176 5.04 -24.43 1.91
C VAL A 176 5.82 -25.72 2.21
N LEU A 177 6.61 -26.23 1.26
CA LEU A 177 7.41 -27.44 1.45
C LEU A 177 8.53 -27.26 2.48
N ASN A 178 9.02 -26.04 2.67
CA ASN A 178 10.06 -25.72 3.66
C ASN A 178 9.50 -25.47 5.07
N LEU A 179 8.17 -25.46 5.25
CA LEU A 179 7.59 -25.34 6.59
C LEU A 179 7.87 -26.62 7.40
N PRO A 180 8.46 -26.50 8.60
CA PRO A 180 8.71 -27.65 9.47
C PRO A 180 7.42 -28.41 9.78
N GLY A 181 7.41 -29.72 9.52
CA GLY A 181 6.25 -30.59 9.75
C GLY A 181 5.24 -30.65 8.61
N TYR A 182 5.39 -29.83 7.55
CA TYR A 182 4.53 -29.96 6.38
C TYR A 182 4.92 -31.19 5.55
N GLN A 183 3.94 -32.02 5.22
CA GLN A 183 4.11 -33.19 4.35
C GLN A 183 3.02 -33.17 3.27
N GLU A 184 3.43 -33.24 2.01
CA GLU A 184 2.47 -33.23 0.91
C GLU A 184 1.64 -34.52 0.89
N GLY A 185 0.33 -34.38 0.71
CA GLY A 185 -0.62 -35.51 0.65
C GLY A 185 -1.17 -35.97 2.01
N LYS A 186 -0.68 -35.47 3.14
CA LYS A 186 -1.34 -35.68 4.44
C LYS A 186 -2.64 -34.87 4.52
N THR A 187 -3.72 -35.52 4.97
CA THR A 187 -5.03 -34.87 5.19
C THR A 187 -5.03 -33.96 6.42
N THR A 188 -4.24 -34.31 7.43
CA THR A 188 -4.14 -33.56 8.69
C THR A 188 -2.84 -32.76 8.73
N ILE A 189 -2.97 -31.45 8.87
CA ILE A 189 -1.84 -30.53 9.05
C ILE A 189 -1.46 -30.49 10.54
N GLU A 190 -0.18 -30.69 10.84
CA GLU A 190 0.34 -30.64 12.21
C GLU A 190 0.28 -29.21 12.78
N SER A 191 0.01 -29.07 14.09
CA SER A 191 -0.09 -27.76 14.75
C SER A 191 1.17 -26.91 14.58
N THR A 192 2.34 -27.54 14.54
CA THR A 192 3.63 -26.90 14.30
C THR A 192 3.66 -26.10 13.00
N VAL A 193 2.99 -26.57 11.93
CA VAL A 193 2.95 -25.86 10.64
C VAL A 193 2.18 -24.55 10.78
N TYR A 194 1.04 -24.57 11.50
CA TYR A 194 0.26 -23.37 11.79
C TYR A 194 1.05 -22.36 12.62
N GLU A 195 1.79 -22.82 13.63
CA GLU A 195 2.63 -21.95 14.45
C GLU A 195 3.72 -21.27 13.61
N GLN A 196 4.44 -22.04 12.78
CA GLN A 196 5.50 -21.51 11.92
C GLN A 196 4.98 -20.51 10.88
N HIS A 197 3.85 -20.81 10.25
CA HIS A 197 3.20 -19.87 9.33
C HIS A 197 2.62 -18.65 10.06
N GLY A 198 2.13 -18.82 11.29
CA GLY A 198 1.66 -17.76 12.17
C GLY A 198 2.74 -16.71 12.43
N TYR A 199 3.96 -17.12 12.80
CA TYR A 199 5.07 -16.18 13.02
C TYR A 199 5.42 -15.34 11.80
N VAL A 200 5.25 -15.90 10.60
CA VAL A 200 5.49 -15.22 9.32
C VAL A 200 4.36 -14.25 8.98
N SER A 201 3.10 -14.70 9.01
CA SER A 201 1.93 -13.90 8.63
C SER A 201 1.60 -12.79 9.65
N MET A 202 1.96 -12.97 10.92
CA MET A 202 1.81 -11.96 11.97
C MET A 202 2.58 -10.67 11.68
N GLN A 203 3.66 -10.72 10.91
CA GLN A 203 4.45 -9.53 10.56
C GLN A 203 3.65 -8.54 9.69
N PHE A 204 2.76 -9.04 8.84
CA PHE A 204 1.96 -8.23 7.90
C PHE A 204 0.56 -7.92 8.42
N SER A 205 0.05 -8.74 9.33
CA SER A 205 -1.33 -8.66 9.82
C SER A 205 -1.72 -7.28 10.37
N PRO A 206 -0.88 -6.56 11.16
CA PRO A 206 -1.23 -5.21 11.61
C PRO A 206 -1.36 -4.19 10.47
N CYS A 207 -0.45 -4.22 9.50
CA CYS A 207 -0.44 -3.29 8.38
C CYS A 207 -1.65 -3.51 7.46
N PHE A 208 -1.87 -4.75 7.03
CA PHE A 208 -3.00 -5.12 6.18
C PHE A 208 -4.35 -5.00 6.92
N GLY A 209 -4.37 -5.24 8.23
CA GLY A 209 -5.54 -4.97 9.07
C GLY A 209 -5.93 -3.51 9.03
N MET A 210 -4.97 -2.59 9.24
CA MET A 210 -5.23 -1.15 9.19
C MET A 210 -5.69 -0.68 7.80
N LEU A 211 -4.99 -1.12 6.74
CA LEU A 211 -5.32 -0.73 5.36
C LEU A 211 -6.69 -1.25 4.91
N SER A 212 -7.05 -2.47 5.33
CA SER A 212 -8.34 -3.11 5.00
C SER A 212 -9.48 -2.55 5.86
N ASP A 213 -9.32 -2.49 7.17
CA ASP A 213 -10.43 -2.24 8.09
C ASP A 213 -10.67 -0.74 8.31
N THR A 214 -9.60 0.02 8.56
CA THR A 214 -9.70 1.47 8.79
C THR A 214 -9.78 2.25 7.49
N TYR A 215 -8.98 1.86 6.49
CA TYR A 215 -8.85 2.59 5.23
C TYR A 215 -9.48 1.88 4.02
N GLY A 216 -10.38 0.92 4.27
CA GLY A 216 -11.05 0.15 3.21
C GLY A 216 -11.75 1.03 2.17
N HIS A 217 -12.42 2.10 2.61
CA HIS A 217 -13.06 3.08 1.72
C HIS A 217 -12.11 3.81 0.75
N ILE A 218 -10.78 3.76 0.98
CA ILE A 218 -9.74 4.27 0.07
C ILE A 218 -9.15 3.12 -0.74
N MET A 219 -8.84 1.99 -0.08
CA MET A 219 -7.97 0.93 -0.62
C MET A 219 -8.70 -0.27 -1.24
N GLN A 220 -9.97 -0.49 -0.91
CA GLN A 220 -10.80 -1.59 -1.45
C GLN A 220 -11.56 -1.14 -2.70
N THR A 221 -10.83 -0.79 -3.75
CA THR A 221 -11.41 -0.47 -5.07
C THR A 221 -10.56 -1.05 -6.18
N GLN A 222 -11.17 -1.43 -7.29
CA GLN A 222 -10.44 -1.88 -8.48
C GLN A 222 -10.16 -0.74 -9.45
N LEU A 223 -11.00 0.30 -9.42
CA LEU A 223 -10.85 1.52 -10.20
C LEU A 223 -10.52 2.64 -9.22
N ALA A 224 -9.22 2.80 -8.97
CA ALA A 224 -8.71 3.86 -8.11
C ALA A 224 -8.70 5.20 -8.84
N ASP A 225 -9.02 6.28 -8.14
CA ASP A 225 -8.89 7.64 -8.68
C ASP A 225 -7.41 8.05 -8.82
N CYS A 226 -6.57 7.56 -7.92
CA CYS A 226 -5.15 7.86 -7.86
C CYS A 226 -4.32 6.71 -8.46
N ASP A 227 -3.55 7.00 -9.51
CA ASP A 227 -2.46 6.17 -10.03
C ASP A 227 -1.17 7.01 -10.04
N PHE A 228 -0.10 6.51 -9.44
CA PHE A 228 1.17 7.24 -9.37
C PHE A 228 1.81 7.44 -10.75
N ASN A 229 1.59 6.52 -11.70
CA ASN A 229 2.06 6.71 -13.07
C ASN A 229 1.33 7.88 -13.73
N ASP A 230 0.00 7.94 -13.59
CA ASP A 230 -0.82 9.06 -14.06
C ASP A 230 -0.40 10.38 -13.43
N ILE A 231 -0.22 10.40 -12.10
CA ILE A 231 0.17 11.60 -11.35
C ILE A 231 1.49 12.17 -11.84
N VAL A 232 2.49 11.32 -12.09
CA VAL A 232 3.81 11.75 -12.53
C VAL A 232 3.81 12.13 -14.02
N LEU A 233 3.24 11.30 -14.89
CA LEU A 233 3.30 11.51 -16.34
C LEU A 233 2.40 12.66 -16.80
N ASN A 234 1.21 12.80 -16.22
CA ASN A 234 0.25 13.83 -16.58
C ASN A 234 0.33 15.06 -15.66
N SER A 235 1.36 15.14 -14.81
CA SER A 235 1.60 16.27 -13.91
C SER A 235 0.38 16.65 -13.06
N ARG A 236 -0.26 15.65 -12.44
CA ARG A 236 -1.38 15.88 -11.51
C ARG A 236 -0.87 16.15 -10.11
N CYS A 237 -1.64 16.90 -9.33
CA CYS A 237 -1.26 17.31 -7.98
C CYS A 237 -1.84 16.33 -6.97
N LEU A 238 -1.02 15.79 -6.06
CA LEU A 238 -1.47 14.87 -5.00
C LEU A 238 -1.18 15.46 -3.62
N ALA A 239 -2.21 15.56 -2.79
CA ALA A 239 -2.08 15.84 -1.36
C ALA A 239 -2.45 14.58 -0.54
N VAL A 240 -1.54 14.12 0.31
CA VAL A 240 -1.75 13.00 1.24
C VAL A 240 -1.77 13.55 2.65
N LEU A 241 -2.88 13.37 3.36
CA LEU A 241 -3.07 13.84 4.73
C LEU A 241 -3.02 12.63 5.66
N LEU A 242 -1.97 12.55 6.49
CA LEU A 242 -1.79 11.48 7.46
C LEU A 242 -2.31 11.92 8.84
N PRO A 243 -2.88 11.01 9.64
CA PRO A 243 -3.17 11.28 11.04
C PRO A 243 -1.88 11.52 11.83
N ALA A 244 -2.00 12.24 12.96
CA ALA A 244 -0.90 12.54 13.89
C ALA A 244 -0.57 11.36 14.80
#